data_AF-G5E1Y8-F1
#
_entry.id   AF-G5E1Y8-F1
#
_cell.length_a   1.000
_cell.length_b   1.000
_cell.length_c   1.000
_cell.angle_alpha   90.00
_cell.angle_beta   90.00
_cell.angle_gamma   90.00
#
_symmetry.space_group_name_H-M   'P 1'
#
loop_
_entity.id
_entity.type
_entity.pdbx_description
1 polymer ?
#
loop_
_entity_poly.entity_id
_entity_poly.type
_entity_poly.pdbx_seq_one_letter_code
_entity_poly.pdbx_strand_id
1 'polypeptide(L)'
;MAKSRLEINFVRLLSRCEAMASEKRDEGGWRLDKFVCALEEMLGSIKKDTRKPAPEVLVEYSRKVDFLKGLLEAEKLSSPSEKALANQFLAPGRTPTISKERTPVTKMVHLQTKARYTGEMRNELLGK
;
A
#
# COMPACT_ATOMS: atom_id res chain seq x y z
N MET A 1 -8.46 11.89 21.46
CA MET A 1 -9.07 10.60 21.83
C MET A 1 -8.01 9.51 21.76
N ALA A 2 -8.03 8.53 22.68
CA ALA A 2 -7.13 7.39 22.60
C ALA A 2 -7.60 6.41 21.51
N LYS A 3 -6.66 5.85 20.75
CA LYS A 3 -6.95 4.85 19.70
C LYS A 3 -7.55 3.59 20.31
N SER A 4 -8.50 2.95 19.62
CA SER A 4 -9.02 1.65 20.06
C SER A 4 -7.95 0.56 19.88
N ARG A 5 -8.09 -0.58 20.60
CA ARG A 5 -7.18 -1.72 20.44
C ARG A 5 -7.18 -2.24 19.00
N LEU A 6 -8.35 -2.22 18.34
CA LEU A 6 -8.49 -2.58 16.93
C LEU A 6 -7.70 -1.61 16.03
N GLU A 7 -7.83 -0.31 16.23
CA GLU A 7 -7.08 0.70 15.47
C GLU A 7 -5.57 0.58 15.70
N ILE A 8 -5.13 0.34 16.94
CA ILE A 8 -3.70 0.14 17.25
C ILE A 8 -3.13 -1.06 16.48
N ASN A 9 -3.85 -2.19 16.50
CA ASN A 9 -3.45 -3.38 15.76
C ASN A 9 -3.42 -3.11 14.25
N PHE A 10 -4.42 -2.40 13.73
CA PHE A 10 -4.49 -2.00 12.32
C PHE A 10 -3.28 -1.17 11.92
N VAL A 11 -2.94 -0.12 12.68
CA VAL A 11 -1.80 0.76 12.38
C VAL A 11 -0.46 0.00 12.42
N ARG A 12 -0.30 -0.94 13.37
CA ARG A 12 0.90 -1.79 13.45
C ARG A 12 1.03 -2.69 12.22
N LEU A 13 -0.06 -3.34 11.82
CA LEU A 13 -0.07 -4.19 10.64
C LEU A 13 0.16 -3.37 9.36
N LEU A 14 -0.47 -2.19 9.25
CA LEU A 14 -0.32 -1.30 8.12
C LEU A 14 1.14 -0.87 7.93
N SER A 15 1.78 -0.40 9.00
CA SER A 15 3.20 -0.02 8.98
C SER A 15 4.10 -1.21 8.58
N ARG A 16 3.77 -2.44 9.01
CA ARG A 16 4.50 -3.64 8.60
C ARG A 16 4.31 -3.94 7.10
N CYS A 17 3.10 -3.81 6.58
CA CYS A 17 2.82 -4.00 5.16
C CYS A 17 3.53 -2.95 4.28
N GLU A 18 3.56 -1.70 4.73
CA GLU A 18 4.29 -0.62 4.05
C GLU A 18 5.80 -0.91 3.99
N ALA A 19 6.40 -1.38 5.09
CA ALA A 19 7.81 -1.79 5.11
C ALA A 19 8.06 -2.98 4.17
N MET A 20 7.22 -4.02 4.23
CA MET A 20 7.31 -5.18 3.32
C MET A 20 7.16 -4.78 1.84
N ALA A 21 6.34 -3.78 1.53
CA ALA A 21 6.19 -3.28 0.17
C ALA A 21 7.41 -2.48 -0.33
N SER A 22 8.23 -1.95 0.58
CA SER A 22 9.48 -1.25 0.25
C SER A 22 10.68 -2.16 0.09
N GLU A 23 10.63 -3.34 0.71
CA GLU A 23 11.63 -4.40 0.54
C GLU A 23 11.50 -5.02 -0.86
N LYS A 24 12.60 -5.55 -1.42
CA LYS A 24 12.51 -6.32 -2.67
C LYS A 24 11.56 -7.49 -2.42
N ARG A 25 10.49 -7.58 -3.20
CA ARG A 25 9.52 -8.68 -3.09
C ARG A 25 10.22 -9.98 -3.52
N ASP A 26 10.74 -10.72 -2.55
CA ASP A 26 11.27 -12.07 -2.76
C ASP A 26 10.14 -13.03 -3.18
N GLU A 27 10.54 -14.15 -3.79
CA GLU A 27 9.67 -15.26 -4.20
C GLU A 27 8.89 -15.82 -2.99
N GLY A 28 7.74 -15.21 -2.72
CA GLY A 28 6.93 -15.46 -1.53
C GLY A 28 5.83 -14.42 -1.30
N GLY A 29 5.46 -13.65 -2.32
CA GLY A 29 4.56 -12.48 -2.26
C GLY A 29 3.17 -12.71 -1.65
N TRP A 30 2.80 -13.96 -1.36
CA TRP A 30 1.55 -14.33 -0.70
C TRP A 30 1.42 -13.74 0.71
N ARG A 31 2.54 -13.52 1.43
CA ARG A 31 2.47 -13.02 2.81
C ARG A 31 1.91 -11.59 2.88
N LEU A 32 2.36 -10.72 1.98
CA LEU A 32 1.84 -9.35 1.91
C LEU A 32 0.38 -9.35 1.49
N ASP A 33 0.00 -10.19 0.52
CA ASP A 33 -1.38 -10.38 0.07
C ASP A 33 -2.32 -10.76 1.24
N LYS A 34 -1.94 -11.76 2.04
CA LYS A 34 -2.71 -12.16 3.24
C LYS A 34 -2.83 -11.05 4.27
N PHE A 35 -1.77 -10.28 4.50
CA PHE A 35 -1.83 -9.16 5.44
C PHE A 35 -2.67 -7.99 4.93
N VAL A 36 -2.69 -7.74 3.62
CA VAL A 36 -3.57 -6.73 3.02
C VAL A 36 -5.04 -7.15 3.14
N CYS A 37 -5.39 -8.43 2.92
CA CYS A 37 -6.74 -8.91 3.17
C CYS A 37 -7.17 -8.70 4.64
N ALA A 38 -6.29 -9.01 5.59
CA ALA A 38 -6.57 -8.76 7.00
C ALA A 38 -6.75 -7.26 7.31
N LEU A 39 -5.98 -6.37 6.66
CA LEU A 39 -6.18 -4.93 6.78
C LEU A 39 -7.55 -4.47 6.26
N GLU A 40 -8.03 -5.02 5.14
CA GLU A 40 -9.36 -4.72 4.60
C GLU A 40 -10.46 -5.09 5.59
N GLU A 41 -10.39 -6.29 6.17
CA GLU A 41 -11.33 -6.78 7.18
C GLU A 41 -11.31 -5.87 8.42
N MET A 42 -10.12 -5.61 8.97
CA MET A 42 -9.96 -4.75 10.14
C MET A 42 -10.46 -3.33 9.88
N LEU A 43 -10.18 -2.75 8.71
CA LEU A 43 -10.68 -1.43 8.31
C LEU A 43 -12.21 -1.42 8.21
N GLY A 44 -12.80 -2.48 7.67
CA GLY A 44 -14.25 -2.68 7.65
C GLY A 44 -14.86 -2.68 9.05
N SER A 45 -14.21 -3.35 10.01
CA SER A 45 -14.61 -3.34 11.43
C SER A 45 -14.43 -1.97 12.08
N ILE A 46 -13.32 -1.27 11.82
CA ILE A 46 -13.06 0.08 12.37
C ILE A 46 -14.14 1.07 11.88
N LYS A 47 -14.55 1.01 10.61
CA LYS A 47 -15.59 1.90 10.06
C LYS A 47 -16.94 1.74 10.75
N LYS A 48 -17.22 0.56 11.31
CA LYS A 48 -18.46 0.22 12.04
C LYS A 48 -18.36 0.43 13.55
N ASP A 49 -17.15 0.65 14.08
CA ASP A 49 -16.90 0.84 15.51
C ASP A 49 -17.54 2.16 16.01
N THR A 50 -18.07 2.16 17.23
CA THR A 50 -18.61 3.35 17.89
C THR A 50 -17.50 4.34 18.27
N ARG A 51 -16.27 3.84 18.47
CA ARG A 51 -15.06 4.62 18.76
C ARG A 51 -14.19 4.84 17.52
N LYS A 52 -14.81 4.85 16.34
CA LYS A 52 -14.07 5.01 15.08
C LYS A 52 -13.30 6.34 15.03
N PRO A 53 -12.13 6.36 14.37
CA PRO A 53 -11.36 7.58 14.16
C PRO A 53 -12.16 8.64 13.39
N ALA A 54 -11.61 9.86 13.39
CA ALA A 54 -12.16 10.94 12.59
C ALA A 54 -12.18 10.58 11.09
N PRO A 55 -13.16 11.09 10.31
CA PRO A 55 -13.36 10.71 8.91
C PRO A 55 -12.11 10.85 8.04
N GLU A 56 -11.32 11.90 8.25
CA GLU A 56 -10.07 12.18 7.54
C GLU A 56 -9.01 11.08 7.78
N VAL A 57 -8.95 10.53 8.98
CA VAL A 57 -8.06 9.42 9.33
C VAL A 57 -8.53 8.13 8.63
N LEU A 58 -9.84 7.89 8.58
CA LEU A 58 -10.42 6.74 7.88
C LEU A 58 -10.20 6.79 6.37
N VAL A 59 -10.30 7.98 5.77
CA VAL A 59 -9.99 8.22 4.35
C VAL A 59 -8.53 7.88 4.08
N GLU A 60 -7.63 8.32 4.96
CA GLU A 60 -6.21 8.05 4.82
C GLU A 60 -5.87 6.56 5.00
N TYR A 61 -6.48 5.88 5.97
CA TYR A 61 -6.34 4.43 6.13
C TYR A 61 -6.85 3.67 4.90
N SER A 62 -8.02 4.06 4.37
CA SER A 62 -8.56 3.45 3.15
C SER A 62 -7.61 3.64 1.99
N ARG A 63 -7.12 4.87 1.78
CA ARG A 63 -6.16 5.19 0.72
C ARG A 63 -4.90 4.32 0.77
N LYS A 64 -4.34 4.11 1.97
CA LYS A 64 -3.13 3.30 2.13
C LYS A 64 -3.39 1.81 1.87
N VAL A 65 -4.51 1.28 2.33
CA VAL A 65 -4.92 -0.11 2.06
C VAL A 65 -5.18 -0.32 0.57
N ASP A 66 -5.91 0.58 -0.07
CA ASP A 66 -6.20 0.54 -1.51
C ASP A 66 -4.92 0.62 -2.34
N PHE A 67 -3.96 1.46 -1.93
CA PHE A 67 -2.65 1.54 -2.56
C PHE A 67 -1.87 0.22 -2.47
N LEU A 68 -1.80 -0.39 -1.29
CA LEU A 68 -1.11 -1.67 -1.10
C LEU A 68 -1.76 -2.79 -1.91
N LYS A 69 -3.10 -2.83 -1.95
CA LYS A 69 -3.85 -3.76 -2.80
C LYS A 69 -3.56 -3.54 -4.27
N GLY A 70 -3.62 -2.29 -4.74
CA GLY A 70 -3.31 -1.93 -6.11
C GLY A 70 -1.88 -2.29 -6.52
N LEU A 71 -0.90 -2.20 -5.61
CA LEU A 71 0.47 -2.66 -5.85
C LEU A 71 0.59 -4.18 -6.01
N LEU A 72 -0.26 -4.95 -5.34
CA LEU A 72 -0.31 -6.40 -5.48
C LEU A 72 -0.97 -6.77 -6.82
N GLU A 73 -2.10 -6.13 -7.14
CA GLU A 73 -2.79 -6.35 -8.42
C GLU A 73 -1.93 -5.95 -9.62
N ALA A 74 -1.23 -4.82 -9.55
CA ALA A 74 -0.31 -4.40 -10.62
C ALA A 74 0.83 -5.39 -10.83
N GLU A 75 1.30 -6.11 -9.80
CA GLU A 75 2.37 -7.12 -9.96
C GLU A 75 1.88 -8.38 -10.68
N LYS A 76 0.57 -8.69 -10.60
CA LYS A 76 -0.05 -9.85 -11.26
C LYS A 76 -0.22 -9.65 -12.77
N LEU A 77 -0.09 -8.43 -13.27
CA LEU A 77 -0.17 -8.12 -14.70
C LEU A 77 1.04 -8.70 -15.44
N SER A 78 0.84 -9.13 -16.68
CA SER A 78 1.86 -9.83 -17.46
C SER A 78 2.78 -8.88 -18.24
N SER A 79 2.25 -7.78 -18.78
CA SER A 79 3.06 -6.82 -19.56
C SER A 79 3.65 -5.70 -18.69
N PRO A 80 4.95 -5.38 -18.83
CA PRO A 80 5.56 -4.18 -18.27
C PRO A 80 4.80 -2.88 -18.53
N SER A 81 4.25 -2.71 -19.74
CA SER A 81 3.41 -1.55 -20.09
C SER A 81 2.13 -1.48 -19.25
N GLU A 82 1.46 -2.61 -19.04
CA GLU A 82 0.27 -2.70 -18.19
C GLU A 82 0.60 -2.44 -16.72
N LYS A 83 1.73 -2.99 -16.21
CA LYS A 83 2.23 -2.71 -14.86
C LYS A 83 2.48 -1.23 -14.65
N ALA A 84 3.15 -0.58 -15.61
CA ALA A 84 3.46 0.83 -15.57
C ALA A 84 2.19 1.70 -15.59
N LEU A 85 1.21 1.36 -16.45
CA LEU A 85 -0.07 2.05 -16.53
C LEU A 85 -0.87 1.91 -15.25
N ALA A 86 -1.04 0.69 -14.74
CA ALA A 86 -1.76 0.43 -13.49
C ALA A 86 -1.14 1.22 -12.32
N ASN A 87 0.19 1.23 -12.22
CA ASN A 87 0.89 1.97 -11.18
C ASN A 87 0.68 3.49 -11.26
N GLN A 88 0.42 4.08 -12.44
CA GLN A 88 0.12 5.52 -12.57
C GLN A 88 -1.20 5.92 -11.91
N PHE A 89 -2.18 5.01 -11.88
CA PHE A 89 -3.47 5.25 -11.24
C PHE A 89 -3.44 5.05 -9.72
N LEU A 90 -2.35 4.48 -9.17
CA LEU A 90 -2.23 4.27 -7.74
C LEU A 90 -1.94 5.58 -7.00
N ALA A 91 -2.72 5.83 -5.95
CA ALA A 91 -2.57 7.01 -5.11
C ALA A 91 -1.95 6.63 -3.75
N PRO A 92 -0.67 6.96 -3.49
CA PRO A 92 -0.06 6.66 -2.20
C PRO A 92 -0.69 7.48 -1.06
N GLY A 93 -0.47 7.00 0.16
CA GLY A 93 -0.78 7.72 1.40
C GLY A 93 -0.10 9.10 1.43
N ARG A 94 -0.80 10.06 2.03
CA ARG A 94 -0.42 11.47 2.19
C ARG A 94 0.24 11.72 3.54
N THR A 95 -0.07 10.95 4.57
CA THR A 95 0.48 11.15 5.92
C THR A 95 1.35 9.97 6.37
N PRO A 96 2.33 10.20 7.25
CA PRO A 96 3.09 9.13 7.88
C PRO A 96 2.19 8.17 8.68
N THR A 97 2.53 6.88 8.72
CA THR A 97 1.77 5.87 9.49
C THR A 97 2.24 5.84 10.95
N ILE A 98 3.54 6.03 11.17
CA ILE A 98 4.15 6.14 12.49
C ILE A 98 4.91 7.46 12.64
N SER A 99 5.00 7.97 13.87
CA SER A 99 5.61 9.29 14.15
C SER A 99 7.09 9.41 13.78
N LYS A 100 7.80 8.29 13.57
CA LYS A 100 9.22 8.29 13.19
C LYS A 100 9.45 8.56 11.70
N GLU A 101 8.41 8.52 10.88
CA GLU A 101 8.50 8.70 9.42
C GLU A 101 8.37 10.18 9.05
N ARG A 102 9.36 10.69 8.31
CA ARG A 102 9.31 12.06 7.75
C ARG A 102 8.48 12.14 6.46
N THR A 103 8.47 11.05 5.70
CA THR A 103 7.73 10.90 4.44
C THR A 103 6.91 9.61 4.51
N PRO A 104 5.66 9.57 4.02
CA PRO A 104 4.87 8.34 4.00
C PRO A 104 5.61 7.23 3.25
N VAL A 105 5.71 6.05 3.84
CA VAL A 105 6.41 4.91 3.22
C VAL A 105 5.76 4.54 1.89
N THR A 106 4.43 4.56 1.80
CA THR A 106 3.70 4.35 0.54
C THR A 106 4.14 5.29 -0.58
N LYS A 107 4.54 6.53 -0.25
CA LYS A 107 5.03 7.49 -1.25
C LYS A 107 6.41 7.07 -1.77
N MET A 108 7.29 6.59 -0.89
CA MET A 108 8.60 6.06 -1.31
C MET A 108 8.44 4.81 -2.17
N VAL A 109 7.59 3.87 -1.73
CA VAL A 109 7.26 2.65 -2.49
C VAL A 109 6.72 3.00 -3.87
N HIS A 110 5.77 3.93 -3.97
CA HIS A 110 5.22 4.34 -5.25
C HIS A 110 6.29 4.88 -6.21
N LEU A 111 7.21 5.72 -5.72
CA LEU A 111 8.31 6.25 -6.53
C LEU A 111 9.26 5.15 -7.02
N GLN A 112 9.61 4.22 -6.14
CA GLN A 112 10.48 3.09 -6.47
C GLN A 112 9.82 2.15 -7.51
N THR A 113 8.57 1.77 -7.28
CA THR A 113 7.81 0.92 -8.20
C THR A 113 7.59 1.61 -9.55
N LYS A 114 7.30 2.92 -9.54
CA LYS A 114 7.18 3.72 -10.76
C LYS A 114 8.48 3.70 -11.57
N ALA A 115 9.62 3.96 -10.92
CA ALA A 115 10.92 3.94 -11.59
C ALA A 115 11.20 2.56 -12.22
N ARG A 116 10.90 1.47 -11.50
CA ARG A 116 11.06 0.10 -11.99
C ARG A 116 10.19 -0.18 -13.22
N TYR A 117 8.87 -0.02 -13.10
CA TYR A 117 7.95 -0.35 -14.20
C TYR A 117 8.13 0.54 -15.42
N THR A 118 8.45 1.84 -15.24
CA THR A 118 8.77 2.71 -16.38
C THR A 118 10.07 2.28 -17.07
N GLY A 119 11.06 1.78 -16.33
CA GLY A 119 12.28 1.20 -16.89
C GLY A 119 12.01 -0.06 -17.70
N GLU A 120 11.23 -1.00 -17.15
CA GLU A 120 10.84 -2.25 -17.82
C GLU A 120 9.99 -1.97 -19.08
N MET A 121 8.99 -1.09 -18.99
CA MET A 121 8.18 -0.64 -20.12
C MET A 121 9.05 -0.01 -21.21
N ARG A 122 10.04 0.81 -20.84
CA ARG A 122 10.95 1.42 -21.82
C ARG A 122 11.79 0.35 -22.54
N ASN A 123 12.25 -0.67 -21.83
CA ASN A 123 13.02 -1.76 -22.45
C ASN A 123 12.15 -2.58 -23.41
N GLU A 124 10.91 -2.89 -23.01
CA GLU A 124 9.91 -3.56 -23.87
C GLU A 124 9.68 -2.76 -25.16
N LEU A 125 9.42 -1.45 -25.06
CA LEU A 125 9.15 -0.59 -26.22
C LEU A 125 10.36 -0.38 -27.14
N LEU A 126 11.58 -0.48 -26.60
CA LEU A 126 12.83 -0.27 -27.36
C LEU A 126 13.51 -1.59 -27.76
N GLY A 127 12.91 -2.74 -27.45
CA GLY A 127 13.46 -4.07 -27.76
C GLY A 127 14.83 -4.35 -27.11
N LYS A 128 15.05 -3.84 -25.88
CA LYS A 128 16.29 -4.04 -25.10
C LYS A 128 16.17 -5.11 -24.03
#